data_AF-A0AA38PYG6-F1
#
_entry.id   AF-A0AA38PYG6-F1
#
_cell.length_a   1.000
_cell.length_b   1.000
_cell.length_c   1.000
_cell.angle_alpha   90.00
_cell.angle_beta   90.00
_cell.angle_gamma   90.00
#
_symmetry.space_group_name_H-M   'P 1'
#
loop_
_entity.id
_entity.type
_entity.pdbx_description
1 polymer ?
#
loop_
_entity_poly.entity_id
_entity_poly.type
_entity_poly.pdbx_seq_one_letter_code
_entity_poly.pdbx_strand_id
1 'polypeptide(L)'
;MAPVQTLDDKFAENGFGKQLKPSSKLTTYDDVAENYDGQYRFAPIQEAQVSRAMIKRYFETMYERAVSDVVIVGAGSAGLTCAYHLASTRPDLKITIIEANVAPGGGAWLGGQLMTPMVIRKPANRFLQTIGVPYEDEGAYVVVKHAALFTSTLLSRVLAMPNVVMMNATAVEDLIIHEDHAGQQRVAGVVTNWTLVALNHDTQSCMDPNTITCPVVVSATGHDGPMGAFSAKRLVSAGLLKELGNMRGLDMNRSEPAIVNNTREVTPGLIMAGMELSEHDGKNRMGPTFGGMIGSGIKAAHEALRVLDSVNVVEGRVVSSV
;
A
#
# COMPACT_ATOMS: atom_id res chain seq x y z
N MET A 1 -32.47 16.24 20.98
CA MET A 1 -31.91 14.99 20.43
C MET A 1 -31.46 15.27 19.02
N ALA A 2 -30.16 15.23 18.75
CA ALA A 2 -29.66 15.29 17.37
C ALA A 2 -29.94 13.93 16.70
N PRO A 3 -30.37 13.89 15.43
CA PRO A 3 -30.68 12.64 14.76
C PRO A 3 -29.39 11.83 14.56
N VAL A 4 -29.48 10.53 14.84
CA VAL A 4 -28.43 9.54 14.56
C VAL A 4 -28.37 9.40 13.03
N GLN A 5 -27.28 9.87 12.42
CA GLN A 5 -26.98 9.54 11.03
C GLN A 5 -26.80 8.03 10.91
N THR A 6 -27.50 7.42 9.96
CA THR A 6 -27.38 5.98 9.70
C THR A 6 -26.10 5.70 8.93
N LEU A 7 -25.59 4.46 9.00
CA LEU A 7 -24.38 4.03 8.29
C LEU A 7 -24.47 4.32 6.78
N ASP A 8 -25.67 4.24 6.21
CA ASP A 8 -25.94 4.46 4.79
C ASP A 8 -25.66 5.91 4.34
N ASP A 9 -25.94 6.89 5.20
CA ASP A 9 -25.75 8.32 4.90
C ASP A 9 -24.27 8.67 4.67
N LYS A 10 -23.34 7.94 5.31
CA LYS A 10 -21.89 8.14 5.15
C LYS A 10 -21.29 7.39 3.95
N PHE A 11 -21.95 6.36 3.42
CA PHE A 11 -21.45 5.63 2.25
C PHE A 11 -21.62 6.45 0.96
N ALA A 12 -22.74 7.17 0.82
CA ALA A 12 -23.02 8.02 -0.34
C ALA A 12 -22.10 9.24 -0.45
N GLU A 13 -21.75 9.88 0.68
CA GLU A 13 -20.83 11.04 0.70
C GLU A 13 -19.41 10.70 0.22
N ASN A 14 -19.00 9.42 0.31
CA ASN A 14 -17.64 8.97 -0.05
C ASN A 14 -17.50 8.51 -1.52
N GLY A 15 -18.47 8.79 -2.40
CA GLY A 15 -18.34 8.52 -3.83
C GLY A 15 -18.48 7.05 -4.25
N PHE A 16 -18.80 6.14 -3.31
CA PHE A 16 -19.17 4.77 -3.63
C PHE A 16 -20.50 4.78 -4.39
N GLY A 17 -20.48 4.43 -5.68
CA GLY A 17 -21.68 4.33 -6.52
C GLY A 17 -21.83 5.38 -7.61
N LYS A 18 -20.85 6.28 -7.84
CA LYS A 18 -20.87 7.11 -9.06
C LYS A 18 -20.66 6.24 -10.30
N GLN A 19 -21.74 6.06 -11.07
CA GLN A 19 -21.69 5.43 -12.39
C GLN A 19 -20.72 6.22 -13.29
N LEU A 20 -19.64 5.59 -13.74
CA LEU A 20 -18.72 6.18 -14.72
C LEU A 20 -19.51 6.43 -16.02
N LYS A 21 -19.29 7.60 -16.65
CA LYS A 21 -20.08 8.09 -17.79
C LYS A 21 -20.24 6.99 -18.86
N PRO A 22 -21.47 6.70 -19.32
CA PRO A 22 -21.68 5.72 -20.39
C PRO A 22 -21.03 6.20 -21.68
N SER A 23 -20.40 5.27 -22.40
CA SER A 23 -20.00 5.46 -23.80
C SER A 23 -21.23 5.85 -24.64
N SER A 24 -21.07 6.81 -25.55
CA SER A 24 -22.10 7.54 -26.30
C SER A 24 -22.90 6.72 -27.35
N LYS A 25 -23.15 5.43 -27.11
CA LYS A 25 -24.12 4.63 -27.85
C LYS A 25 -24.85 3.71 -26.86
N LEU A 26 -25.98 4.19 -26.35
CA LEU A 26 -26.92 3.36 -25.59
C LEU A 26 -27.55 2.36 -26.55
N THR A 27 -26.95 1.19 -26.69
CA THR A 27 -27.66 0.01 -27.18
C THR A 27 -28.66 -0.37 -26.09
N THR A 28 -29.96 -0.27 -26.36
CA THR A 28 -30.98 -0.80 -25.46
C THR A 28 -30.89 -2.32 -25.50
N TYR A 29 -30.67 -2.95 -24.35
CA TYR A 29 -30.70 -4.40 -24.21
C TYR A 29 -32.08 -4.79 -23.71
N ASP A 30 -33.05 -4.88 -24.62
CA ASP A 30 -34.46 -5.20 -24.30
C ASP A 30 -34.63 -6.59 -23.67
N ASP A 31 -33.55 -7.39 -23.62
CA ASP A 31 -33.53 -8.78 -23.21
C ASP A 31 -32.74 -9.06 -21.90
N VAL A 32 -32.40 -8.08 -21.07
CA VAL A 32 -31.83 -8.39 -19.73
C VAL A 32 -32.95 -8.79 -18.76
N ALA A 33 -32.75 -9.84 -17.96
CA ALA A 33 -33.72 -10.30 -16.97
C ALA A 33 -33.06 -10.70 -15.66
N GLU A 34 -33.51 -10.09 -14.56
CA GLU A 34 -33.18 -10.50 -13.20
C GLU A 34 -34.31 -11.41 -12.68
N ASN A 35 -34.18 -12.70 -12.93
CA ASN A 35 -35.17 -13.70 -12.53
C ASN A 35 -34.47 -14.93 -11.96
N TYR A 36 -34.60 -15.15 -10.65
CA TYR A 36 -33.94 -16.25 -9.94
C TYR A 36 -34.68 -17.60 -10.05
N ASP A 37 -35.86 -17.65 -10.66
CA ASP A 37 -36.65 -18.86 -10.91
C ASP A 37 -36.23 -19.57 -12.21
N GLY A 38 -35.00 -19.35 -12.67
CA GLY A 38 -34.41 -20.03 -13.84
C GLY A 38 -34.49 -19.27 -15.17
N GLN A 39 -34.95 -18.01 -15.17
CA GLN A 39 -34.99 -17.15 -16.37
C GLN A 39 -34.01 -15.97 -16.30
N TYR A 40 -32.95 -16.07 -15.48
CA TYR A 40 -31.92 -15.05 -15.36
C TYR A 40 -31.17 -14.88 -16.69
N ARG A 41 -31.02 -13.66 -17.18
CA ARG A 41 -30.40 -13.37 -18.48
C ARG A 41 -29.58 -12.08 -18.41
N PHE A 42 -28.27 -12.20 -18.65
CA PHE A 42 -27.38 -11.06 -18.84
C PHE A 42 -27.51 -10.48 -20.26
N ALA A 43 -27.05 -9.23 -20.43
CA ALA A 43 -26.82 -8.69 -21.77
C ALA A 43 -25.78 -9.55 -22.52
N PRO A 44 -25.93 -9.76 -23.85
CA PRO A 44 -24.96 -10.52 -24.63
C PRO A 44 -23.60 -9.81 -24.67
N ILE A 45 -22.52 -10.59 -24.65
CA ILE A 45 -21.13 -10.10 -24.67
C ILE A 45 -20.24 -11.09 -25.45
N GLN A 46 -19.13 -10.60 -26.00
CA GLN A 46 -18.08 -11.39 -26.65
C GLN A 46 -16.78 -11.36 -25.83
N GLU A 47 -16.00 -12.44 -25.90
CA GLU A 47 -14.76 -12.62 -25.15
C GLU A 47 -13.75 -11.48 -25.45
N ALA A 48 -13.66 -11.06 -26.71
CA ALA A 48 -12.77 -9.98 -27.13
C ALA A 48 -13.14 -8.63 -26.51
N GLN A 49 -14.42 -8.38 -26.18
CA GLN A 49 -14.84 -7.16 -25.50
C GLN A 49 -14.29 -7.12 -24.07
N VAL A 50 -14.34 -8.25 -23.36
CA VAL A 50 -13.80 -8.39 -22.00
C VAL A 50 -12.28 -8.24 -22.01
N SER A 51 -11.58 -8.93 -22.92
CA SER A 51 -10.12 -8.82 -23.07
C SER A 51 -9.67 -7.38 -23.36
N ARG A 52 -10.27 -6.73 -24.36
CA ARG A 52 -9.97 -5.32 -24.68
C ARG A 52 -10.27 -4.38 -23.51
N ALA A 53 -11.35 -4.62 -22.77
CA ALA A 53 -11.71 -3.79 -21.63
C ALA A 53 -10.65 -3.83 -20.51
N MET A 54 -10.09 -5.01 -20.23
CA MET A 54 -9.05 -5.18 -19.22
C MET A 54 -7.69 -4.64 -19.70
N ILE A 55 -7.24 -5.07 -20.89
CA ILE A 55 -5.94 -4.67 -21.46
C ILE A 55 -5.87 -3.14 -21.55
N LYS A 56 -6.88 -2.49 -22.12
CA LYS A 56 -6.88 -1.03 -22.27
C LYS A 56 -6.64 -0.32 -20.94
N ARG A 57 -7.44 -0.65 -19.91
CA ARG A 57 -7.36 0.01 -18.60
C ARG A 57 -6.04 -0.27 -17.89
N TYR A 58 -5.56 -1.51 -17.95
CA TYR A 58 -4.30 -1.89 -17.30
C TYR A 58 -3.11 -1.18 -17.93
N PHE A 59 -3.02 -1.14 -19.27
CA PHE A 59 -1.93 -0.46 -19.96
C PHE A 59 -2.03 1.07 -19.87
N GLU A 60 -3.24 1.66 -19.85
CA GLU A 60 -3.42 3.08 -19.54
C GLU A 60 -2.90 3.41 -18.13
N THR A 61 -3.20 2.55 -17.16
CA THR A 61 -2.71 2.68 -15.78
C THR A 61 -1.18 2.58 -15.72
N MET A 62 -0.58 1.57 -16.37
CA MET A 62 0.88 1.43 -16.44
C MET A 62 1.55 2.62 -17.12
N TYR A 63 0.96 3.11 -18.22
CA TYR A 63 1.47 4.28 -18.93
C TYR A 63 1.44 5.53 -18.04
N GLU A 64 0.32 5.79 -17.37
CA GLU A 64 0.19 6.95 -16.47
C GLU A 64 1.12 6.86 -15.26
N ARG A 65 1.36 5.64 -14.74
CA ARG A 65 2.11 5.38 -13.51
C ARG A 65 3.58 5.00 -13.73
N ALA A 66 4.07 5.05 -14.97
CA ALA A 66 5.51 5.01 -15.26
C ALA A 66 6.28 6.12 -14.50
N VAL A 67 5.61 7.25 -14.23
CA VAL A 67 6.04 8.31 -13.32
C VAL A 67 4.98 8.50 -12.24
N SER A 68 5.37 8.37 -10.97
CA SER A 68 4.50 8.55 -9.81
C SER A 68 5.12 9.54 -8.82
N ASP A 69 4.31 10.17 -7.97
CA ASP A 69 4.82 11.05 -6.91
C ASP A 69 5.29 10.26 -5.69
N VAL A 70 4.56 9.19 -5.35
CA VAL A 70 4.94 8.25 -4.29
C VAL A 70 4.70 6.82 -4.76
N VAL A 71 5.72 5.98 -4.60
CA VAL A 71 5.56 4.52 -4.73
C VAL A 71 5.58 3.88 -3.34
N ILE A 72 4.58 3.07 -3.02
CA ILE A 72 4.50 2.30 -1.78
C ILE A 72 4.73 0.83 -2.10
N VAL A 73 5.78 0.24 -1.53
CA VAL A 73 6.15 -1.16 -1.74
C VAL A 73 5.65 -2.00 -0.58
N GLY A 74 4.68 -2.89 -0.86
CA GLY A 74 4.00 -3.73 0.12
C GLY A 74 2.68 -3.12 0.60
N ALA A 75 1.56 -3.74 0.23
CA ALA A 75 0.21 -3.41 0.65
C ALA A 75 -0.18 -4.10 1.97
N GLY A 76 0.75 -4.15 2.94
CA GLY A 76 0.49 -4.58 4.31
C GLY A 76 -0.22 -3.50 5.13
N SER A 77 -0.47 -3.76 6.43
CA SER A 77 -1.15 -2.81 7.32
C SER A 77 -0.46 -1.45 7.40
N ALA A 78 0.87 -1.38 7.46
CA ALA A 78 1.61 -0.12 7.47
C ALA A 78 1.55 0.60 6.10
N GLY A 79 1.76 -0.12 4.99
CA GLY A 79 1.72 0.44 3.64
C GLY A 79 0.33 0.98 3.26
N LEU A 80 -0.72 0.22 3.53
CA LEU A 80 -2.11 0.66 3.30
C LEU A 80 -2.50 1.85 4.20
N THR A 81 -2.00 1.89 5.44
CA THR A 81 -2.25 3.03 6.33
C THR A 81 -1.54 4.29 5.82
N CYS A 82 -0.31 4.16 5.33
CA CYS A 82 0.41 5.24 4.65
C CYS A 82 -0.35 5.74 3.42
N ALA A 83 -0.78 4.82 2.55
CA ALA A 83 -1.55 5.13 1.34
C ALA A 83 -2.83 5.91 1.66
N TYR A 84 -3.62 5.43 2.63
CA TYR A 84 -4.84 6.10 3.06
C TYR A 84 -4.58 7.54 3.51
N HIS A 85 -3.56 7.74 4.37
CA HIS A 85 -3.27 9.05 4.92
C HIS A 85 -2.74 10.02 3.86
N LEU A 86 -1.82 9.57 3.00
CA LEU A 86 -1.31 10.37 1.88
C LEU A 86 -2.43 10.76 0.91
N ALA A 87 -3.19 9.78 0.42
CA ALA A 87 -4.21 10.01 -0.59
C ALA A 87 -5.34 10.91 -0.09
N SER A 88 -5.72 10.79 1.18
CA SER A 88 -6.76 11.62 1.79
C SER A 88 -6.32 13.07 2.01
N THR A 89 -5.03 13.31 2.27
CA THR A 89 -4.51 14.64 2.60
C THR A 89 -3.96 15.38 1.39
N ARG A 90 -3.55 14.65 0.34
CA ARG A 90 -2.98 15.17 -0.89
C ARG A 90 -3.61 14.49 -2.12
N PRO A 91 -4.86 14.86 -2.47
CA PRO A 91 -5.57 14.28 -3.61
C PRO A 91 -4.92 14.61 -4.97
N ASP A 92 -3.97 15.54 -5.00
CA ASP A 92 -3.16 15.91 -6.15
C ASP A 92 -2.05 14.89 -6.48
N LEU A 93 -1.59 14.08 -5.51
CA LEU A 93 -0.47 13.18 -5.69
C LEU A 93 -0.87 11.86 -6.35
N LYS A 94 -0.07 11.41 -7.32
CA LYS A 94 -0.12 10.06 -7.89
C LYS A 94 0.55 9.06 -6.96
N ILE A 95 -0.27 8.31 -6.23
CA ILE A 95 0.18 7.25 -5.31
C ILE A 95 0.05 5.89 -5.99
N THR A 96 1.16 5.17 -6.11
CA THR A 96 1.20 3.85 -6.74
C THR A 96 1.66 2.80 -5.73
N ILE A 97 0.82 1.81 -5.47
CA ILE A 97 1.09 0.72 -4.54
C ILE A 97 1.52 -0.51 -5.35
N ILE A 98 2.69 -1.07 -5.03
CA ILE A 98 3.20 -2.31 -5.61
C ILE A 98 3.09 -3.42 -4.57
N GLU A 99 2.34 -4.46 -4.88
CA GLU A 99 2.11 -5.61 -3.98
C GLU A 99 2.47 -6.91 -4.67
N ALA A 100 3.38 -7.67 -4.05
CA ALA A 100 3.87 -8.91 -4.62
C ALA A 100 2.79 -10.02 -4.66
N ASN A 101 1.94 -10.10 -3.64
CA ASN A 101 0.91 -11.13 -3.62
C ASN A 101 -0.26 -10.77 -4.54
N VAL A 102 -1.00 -11.80 -4.98
CA VAL A 102 -2.29 -11.57 -5.64
C VAL A 102 -3.26 -10.89 -4.67
N ALA A 103 -3.30 -11.35 -3.41
CA ALA A 103 -4.13 -10.75 -2.38
C ALA A 103 -3.31 -9.75 -1.54
N PRO A 104 -3.67 -8.44 -1.52
CA PRO A 104 -3.04 -7.47 -0.64
C PRO A 104 -3.43 -7.70 0.84
N GLY A 105 -2.89 -6.89 1.74
CA GLY A 105 -3.15 -6.94 3.19
C GLY A 105 -2.01 -7.55 4.01
N GLY A 106 -1.08 -8.25 3.36
CA GLY A 106 0.06 -8.89 4.01
C GLY A 106 -0.38 -9.80 5.16
N GLY A 107 0.29 -9.68 6.31
CA GLY A 107 -0.02 -10.47 7.51
C GLY A 107 -1.26 -10.02 8.30
N ALA A 108 -2.00 -9.00 7.86
CA ALA A 108 -3.11 -8.41 8.62
C ALA A 108 -4.47 -9.11 8.36
N TRP A 109 -4.47 -10.32 7.82
CA TRP A 109 -5.69 -11.14 7.67
C TRP A 109 -6.05 -11.91 8.93
N LEU A 110 -5.09 -12.15 9.81
CA LEU A 110 -5.21 -12.93 11.04
C LEU A 110 -4.54 -12.20 12.20
N GLY A 111 -4.88 -12.62 13.42
CA GLY A 111 -4.13 -12.34 14.64
C GLY A 111 -2.98 -13.33 14.83
N GLY A 112 -2.65 -13.63 16.09
CA GLY A 112 -1.61 -14.61 16.42
C GLY A 112 -2.07 -16.04 16.19
N GLN A 113 -1.17 -16.92 15.74
CA GLN A 113 -1.39 -18.37 15.68
C GLN A 113 -2.70 -18.77 14.95
N LEU A 114 -3.01 -18.11 13.84
CA LEU A 114 -4.22 -18.30 13.03
C LEU A 114 -5.55 -17.91 13.71
N MET A 115 -5.51 -17.30 14.90
CA MET A 115 -6.68 -16.70 15.52
C MET A 115 -7.11 -15.45 14.74
N THR A 116 -8.33 -14.97 14.97
CA THR A 116 -8.93 -13.87 14.19
C THR A 116 -8.86 -12.48 14.84
N PRO A 117 -8.94 -12.29 16.18
CA PRO A 117 -9.00 -10.95 16.76
C PRO A 117 -7.72 -10.13 16.52
N MET A 118 -7.90 -8.84 16.27
CA MET A 118 -6.80 -7.90 16.05
C MET A 118 -6.70 -6.94 17.23
N VAL A 119 -5.64 -7.11 18.03
CA VAL A 119 -5.33 -6.27 19.19
C VAL A 119 -4.57 -5.03 18.75
N ILE A 120 -5.04 -3.86 19.19
CA ILE A 120 -4.47 -2.56 18.86
C ILE A 120 -4.35 -1.73 20.15
N ARG A 121 -3.11 -1.39 20.55
CA ARG A 121 -2.88 -0.49 21.69
C ARG A 121 -3.26 0.95 21.37
N LYS A 122 -3.75 1.68 22.38
CA LYS A 122 -4.01 3.12 22.25
C LYS A 122 -2.68 3.89 22.11
N PRO A 123 -2.63 4.98 21.31
CA PRO A 123 -3.75 5.72 20.71
C PRO A 123 -4.12 5.29 19.28
N ALA A 124 -3.65 4.14 18.78
CA ALA A 124 -3.89 3.74 17.38
C ALA A 124 -5.38 3.44 17.08
N ASN A 125 -6.21 3.24 18.10
CA ASN A 125 -7.67 3.15 17.97
C ASN A 125 -8.30 4.40 17.33
N ARG A 126 -7.66 5.58 17.42
CA ARG A 126 -8.14 6.80 16.74
C ARG A 126 -8.23 6.61 15.23
N PHE A 127 -7.31 5.85 14.65
CA PHE A 127 -7.35 5.54 13.22
C PHE A 127 -8.54 4.63 12.87
N LEU A 128 -8.90 3.68 13.73
CA LEU A 128 -10.09 2.85 13.54
C LEU A 128 -11.36 3.70 13.47
N GLN A 129 -11.46 4.74 14.30
CA GLN A 129 -12.56 5.71 14.26
C GLN A 129 -12.59 6.46 12.92
N THR A 130 -11.42 6.87 12.41
CA THR A 130 -11.29 7.54 11.10
C THR A 130 -11.81 6.68 9.95
N ILE A 131 -11.46 5.39 9.92
CA ILE A 131 -11.84 4.49 8.82
C ILE A 131 -13.18 3.76 9.04
N GLY A 132 -13.80 3.94 10.22
CA GLY A 132 -15.09 3.35 10.56
C GLY A 132 -15.05 1.86 10.90
N VAL A 133 -13.95 1.36 11.47
CA VAL A 133 -13.83 -0.03 11.91
C VAL A 133 -14.27 -0.15 13.37
N PRO A 134 -15.33 -0.94 13.69
CA PRO A 134 -15.78 -1.13 15.05
C PRO A 134 -14.78 -1.97 15.86
N TYR A 135 -14.70 -1.69 17.15
CA TYR A 135 -13.81 -2.37 18.08
C TYR A 135 -14.43 -2.41 19.49
N GLU A 136 -13.96 -3.35 20.30
CA GLU A 136 -14.24 -3.44 21.74
C GLU A 136 -13.10 -2.73 22.50
N ASP A 137 -13.44 -1.89 23.48
CA ASP A 137 -12.47 -1.12 24.26
C ASP A 137 -12.13 -1.83 25.57
N GLU A 138 -10.85 -2.18 25.74
CA GLU A 138 -10.31 -2.95 26.87
C GLU A 138 -9.38 -2.08 27.74
N GLY A 139 -9.60 -0.77 27.76
CA GLY A 139 -8.80 0.18 28.54
C GLY A 139 -7.54 0.63 27.82
N ALA A 140 -6.41 -0.07 28.01
CA ALA A 140 -5.11 0.31 27.40
C ALA A 140 -5.00 -0.05 25.90
N TYR A 141 -5.90 -0.90 25.43
CA TYR A 141 -5.95 -1.38 24.05
C TYR A 141 -7.42 -1.57 23.62
N VAL A 142 -7.60 -1.84 22.34
CA VAL A 142 -8.89 -2.19 21.73
C VAL A 142 -8.74 -3.46 20.91
N VAL A 143 -9.85 -4.14 20.66
CA VAL A 143 -9.89 -5.39 19.88
C VAL A 143 -10.87 -5.23 18.73
N VAL A 144 -10.37 -5.35 17.50
CA VAL A 144 -11.23 -5.53 16.33
C VAL A 144 -11.58 -7.01 16.24
N LYS A 145 -12.89 -7.31 16.13
CA LYS A 145 -13.42 -8.69 16.15
C LYS A 145 -12.70 -9.65 15.19
N HIS A 146 -12.21 -9.14 14.07
CA HIS A 146 -11.44 -9.89 13.11
C HIS A 146 -10.44 -8.98 12.39
N ALA A 147 -9.17 -9.39 12.28
CA ALA A 147 -8.14 -8.71 11.51
C ALA A 147 -8.56 -8.38 10.06
N ALA A 148 -9.23 -9.31 9.39
CA ALA A 148 -9.83 -9.13 8.07
C ALA A 148 -10.80 -7.95 7.98
N LEU A 149 -11.53 -7.60 9.06
CA LEU A 149 -12.45 -6.46 9.07
C LEU A 149 -11.68 -5.13 8.96
N PHE A 150 -10.58 -4.99 9.70
CA PHE A 150 -9.69 -3.84 9.58
C PHE A 150 -9.11 -3.76 8.17
N THR A 151 -8.51 -4.85 7.69
CA THR A 151 -7.76 -4.89 6.42
C THR A 151 -8.65 -4.66 5.21
N SER A 152 -9.79 -5.34 5.13
CA SER A 152 -10.74 -5.16 4.02
C SER A 152 -11.37 -3.77 3.99
N THR A 153 -11.69 -3.21 5.16
CA THR A 153 -12.23 -1.84 5.25
C THR A 153 -11.20 -0.82 4.78
N LEU A 154 -9.97 -0.89 5.30
CA LEU A 154 -8.88 0.00 4.90
C LEU A 154 -8.60 -0.12 3.39
N LEU A 155 -8.49 -1.34 2.88
CA LEU A 155 -8.26 -1.61 1.46
C LEU A 155 -9.37 -1.01 0.58
N SER A 156 -10.63 -1.22 0.94
CA SER A 156 -11.78 -0.65 0.21
C SER A 156 -11.72 0.88 0.17
N ARG A 157 -11.39 1.53 1.29
CA ARG A 157 -11.26 2.99 1.37
C ARG A 157 -10.12 3.51 0.51
N VAL A 158 -8.96 2.85 0.55
CA VAL A 158 -7.76 3.21 -0.23
C VAL A 158 -8.03 3.07 -1.73
N LEU A 159 -8.60 1.94 -2.17
CA LEU A 159 -8.85 1.68 -3.60
C LEU A 159 -9.96 2.54 -4.19
N ALA A 160 -10.81 3.15 -3.36
CA ALA A 160 -11.84 4.09 -3.81
C ALA A 160 -11.29 5.50 -4.10
N MET A 161 -10.04 5.80 -3.70
CA MET A 161 -9.44 7.12 -3.90
C MET A 161 -8.94 7.26 -5.34
N PRO A 162 -9.32 8.33 -6.06
CA PRO A 162 -9.06 8.45 -7.50
C PRO A 162 -7.58 8.60 -7.86
N ASN A 163 -6.74 9.01 -6.90
CA ASN A 163 -5.32 9.24 -7.09
C ASN A 163 -4.45 8.03 -6.69
N VAL A 164 -5.07 6.96 -6.18
CA VAL A 164 -4.41 5.71 -5.80
C VAL A 164 -4.57 4.67 -6.91
N VAL A 165 -3.47 4.02 -7.26
CA VAL A 165 -3.44 2.81 -8.08
C VAL A 165 -2.72 1.71 -7.30
N MET A 166 -3.23 0.49 -7.36
CA MET A 166 -2.55 -0.69 -6.83
C MET A 166 -2.28 -1.69 -7.95
N MET A 167 -1.01 -2.09 -8.07
CA MET A 167 -0.56 -3.17 -8.95
C MET A 167 -0.15 -4.35 -8.06
N ASN A 168 -1.11 -5.22 -7.79
CA ASN A 168 -0.88 -6.50 -7.11
C ASN A 168 -0.32 -7.55 -8.08
N ALA A 169 0.15 -8.69 -7.55
CA ALA A 169 0.93 -9.70 -8.30
C ALA A 169 2.20 -9.14 -9.00
N THR A 170 2.71 -8.01 -8.50
CA THR A 170 3.86 -7.29 -9.04
C THR A 170 4.89 -7.13 -7.93
N ALA A 171 6.09 -7.68 -8.11
CA ALA A 171 7.18 -7.57 -7.17
C ALA A 171 8.08 -6.39 -7.52
N VAL A 172 8.66 -5.76 -6.50
CA VAL A 172 9.85 -4.92 -6.66
C VAL A 172 11.07 -5.82 -6.49
N GLU A 173 11.94 -5.83 -7.49
CA GLU A 173 13.15 -6.66 -7.51
C GLU A 173 14.45 -5.86 -7.46
N ASP A 174 14.38 -4.56 -7.75
CA ASP A 174 15.48 -3.62 -7.54
C ASP A 174 14.97 -2.20 -7.25
N LEU A 175 15.89 -1.30 -6.86
CA LEU A 175 15.66 0.12 -6.69
C LEU A 175 16.36 0.88 -7.82
N ILE A 176 15.72 1.93 -8.33
CA ILE A 176 16.40 2.87 -9.22
C ILE A 176 17.23 3.80 -8.32
N ILE A 177 18.55 3.78 -8.46
CA ILE A 177 19.48 4.59 -7.66
C ILE A 177 20.30 5.48 -8.58
N HIS A 178 20.27 6.79 -8.33
CA HIS A 178 21.01 7.79 -9.07
C HIS A 178 21.68 8.79 -8.13
N GLU A 179 22.71 9.46 -8.63
CA GLU A 179 23.24 10.65 -7.97
C GLU A 179 22.24 11.81 -8.17
N ASP A 180 21.88 12.49 -7.09
CA ASP A 180 20.98 13.64 -7.12
C ASP A 180 21.73 14.96 -7.43
N HIS A 181 21.00 16.08 -7.43
CA HIS A 181 21.56 17.41 -7.72
C HIS A 181 22.65 17.87 -6.74
N ALA A 182 22.76 17.22 -5.57
CA ALA A 182 23.76 17.51 -4.54
C ALA A 182 24.94 16.53 -4.56
N GLY A 183 25.00 15.61 -5.53
CA GLY A 183 26.07 14.61 -5.60
C GLY A 183 25.84 13.40 -4.68
N GLN A 184 24.63 13.23 -4.11
CA GLN A 184 24.32 12.16 -3.18
C GLN A 184 23.56 11.03 -3.86
N GLN A 185 23.88 9.78 -3.53
CA GLN A 185 23.09 8.62 -3.98
C GLN A 185 21.66 8.70 -3.42
N ARG A 186 20.68 8.63 -4.31
CA ARG A 186 19.24 8.76 -4.03
C ARG A 186 18.47 7.63 -4.69
N VAL A 187 17.51 7.08 -3.97
CA VAL A 187 16.48 6.20 -4.54
C VAL A 187 15.47 7.05 -5.32
N ALA A 188 15.34 6.80 -6.61
CA ALA A 188 14.56 7.58 -7.57
C ALA A 188 13.45 6.76 -8.25
N GLY A 189 13.11 5.60 -7.68
CA GLY A 189 12.08 4.72 -8.21
C GLY A 189 12.31 3.25 -7.87
N VAL A 190 11.52 2.40 -8.51
CA VAL A 190 11.54 0.95 -8.31
C VAL A 190 11.64 0.22 -9.64
N VAL A 191 12.27 -0.95 -9.58
CA VAL A 191 12.36 -1.91 -10.68
C VAL A 191 11.38 -3.04 -10.38
N THR A 192 10.46 -3.27 -11.29
CA THR A 192 9.28 -4.12 -11.07
C THR A 192 9.22 -5.27 -12.05
N ASN A 193 8.69 -6.40 -11.60
CA ASN A 193 8.31 -7.49 -12.50
C ASN A 193 7.04 -8.16 -11.98
N TRP A 194 6.45 -9.04 -12.79
CA TRP A 194 5.45 -9.98 -12.26
C TRP A 194 6.09 -10.82 -11.16
N THR A 195 5.40 -11.02 -10.06
CA THR A 195 5.98 -11.77 -8.93
C THR A 195 6.36 -13.19 -9.32
N LEU A 196 5.59 -13.83 -10.21
CA LEU A 196 5.94 -15.15 -10.73
C LEU A 196 7.22 -15.13 -11.58
N VAL A 197 7.52 -14.05 -12.30
CA VAL A 197 8.80 -13.90 -13.02
C VAL A 197 9.94 -13.75 -12.02
N ALA A 198 9.78 -12.84 -11.04
CA ALA A 198 10.79 -12.58 -10.02
C ALA A 198 11.15 -13.82 -9.18
N LEU A 199 10.19 -14.74 -8.96
CA LEU A 199 10.40 -15.99 -8.23
C LEU A 199 11.00 -17.12 -9.07
N ASN A 200 11.19 -16.94 -10.38
CA ASN A 200 11.53 -18.02 -11.31
C ASN A 200 12.62 -17.62 -12.34
N HIS A 201 13.48 -16.65 -12.00
CA HIS A 201 14.59 -16.16 -12.85
C HIS A 201 15.58 -17.23 -13.28
N ASP A 202 15.67 -18.34 -12.54
CA ASP A 202 16.55 -19.48 -12.80
C ASP A 202 15.90 -20.59 -13.65
N THR A 203 14.60 -20.46 -13.97
CA THR A 203 13.83 -21.53 -14.65
C THR A 203 13.58 -21.28 -16.14
N GLN A 204 13.94 -20.10 -16.65
CA GLN A 204 13.68 -19.67 -18.03
C GLN A 204 14.87 -18.88 -18.59
N SER A 205 14.78 -18.44 -19.85
CA SER A 205 15.67 -17.38 -20.34
C SER A 205 15.48 -16.09 -19.53
N CYS A 206 16.45 -15.18 -19.59
CA CYS A 206 16.36 -13.89 -18.89
C CYS A 206 15.06 -13.15 -19.25
N MET A 207 14.34 -12.68 -18.22
CA MET A 207 13.06 -11.96 -18.34
C MET A 207 13.22 -10.60 -17.68
N ASP A 208 13.66 -9.61 -18.46
CA ASP A 208 14.00 -8.30 -17.94
C ASP A 208 12.83 -7.59 -17.22
N PRO A 209 13.12 -6.78 -16.19
CA PRO A 209 12.13 -5.97 -15.50
C PRO A 209 11.50 -4.85 -16.32
N ASN A 210 10.48 -4.22 -15.72
CA ASN A 210 10.03 -2.87 -16.01
C ASN A 210 10.40 -1.89 -14.88
N THR A 211 10.08 -0.60 -15.02
CA THR A 211 10.50 0.45 -14.07
C THR A 211 9.38 1.46 -13.78
N ILE A 212 9.40 2.02 -12.57
CA ILE A 212 8.57 3.17 -12.18
C ILE A 212 9.48 4.22 -11.54
N THR A 213 9.48 5.42 -12.11
CA THR A 213 10.23 6.57 -11.56
C THR A 213 9.38 7.29 -10.53
N CYS A 214 9.96 7.63 -9.39
CA CYS A 214 9.31 8.48 -8.40
C CYS A 214 10.32 9.18 -7.48
N PRO A 215 9.98 10.38 -6.97
CA PRO A 215 10.87 11.12 -6.08
C PRO A 215 10.92 10.50 -4.68
N VAL A 216 9.87 9.78 -4.25
CA VAL A 216 9.76 9.17 -2.93
C VAL A 216 9.24 7.73 -3.02
N VAL A 217 9.98 6.80 -2.43
CA VAL A 217 9.57 5.41 -2.21
C VAL A 217 9.30 5.20 -0.72
N VAL A 218 8.17 4.58 -0.39
CA VAL A 218 7.87 4.09 0.96
C VAL A 218 7.92 2.56 0.93
N SER A 219 8.91 1.96 1.58
CA SER A 219 9.02 0.51 1.70
C SER A 219 8.40 0.02 3.01
N ALA A 220 7.41 -0.86 2.89
CA ALA A 220 6.65 -1.46 3.97
C ALA A 220 6.48 -2.98 3.76
N THR A 221 7.56 -3.65 3.32
CA THR A 221 7.55 -5.06 2.88
C THR A 221 7.52 -6.08 4.01
N GLY A 222 7.42 -5.63 5.26
CA GLY A 222 7.48 -6.50 6.44
C GLY A 222 8.89 -7.04 6.68
N HIS A 223 9.01 -8.05 7.53
CA HIS A 223 10.31 -8.61 7.96
C HIS A 223 10.60 -10.00 7.40
N ASP A 224 9.58 -10.74 6.97
CA ASP A 224 9.68 -12.17 6.62
C ASP A 224 9.02 -12.46 5.26
N GLY A 225 9.20 -13.69 4.79
CA GLY A 225 8.69 -14.18 3.51
C GLY A 225 9.67 -13.94 2.35
N PRO A 226 9.36 -14.47 1.16
CA PRO A 226 10.26 -14.43 0.00
C PRO A 226 10.71 -13.02 -0.40
N MET A 227 9.85 -12.01 -0.16
CA MET A 227 10.09 -10.61 -0.49
C MET A 227 10.20 -9.71 0.76
N GLY A 228 10.31 -10.30 1.96
CA GLY A 228 10.34 -9.55 3.22
C GLY A 228 11.64 -8.76 3.41
N ALA A 229 11.51 -7.56 3.96
CA ALA A 229 12.60 -6.61 4.18
C ALA A 229 13.45 -6.33 2.93
N PHE A 230 12.79 -6.28 1.77
CA PHE A 230 13.44 -6.19 0.47
C PHE A 230 14.37 -4.97 0.39
N SER A 231 13.86 -3.78 0.66
CA SER A 231 14.64 -2.55 0.47
C SER A 231 15.76 -2.46 1.50
N ALA A 232 15.53 -2.90 2.74
CA ALA A 232 16.58 -2.98 3.75
C ALA A 232 17.75 -3.86 3.30
N LYS A 233 17.46 -5.07 2.80
CA LYS A 233 18.47 -5.99 2.24
C LYS A 233 19.13 -5.39 0.99
N ARG A 234 18.35 -4.71 0.14
CA ARG A 234 18.84 -4.11 -1.09
C ARG A 234 19.83 -2.98 -0.81
N LEU A 235 19.59 -2.14 0.20
CA LEU A 235 20.55 -1.11 0.61
C LEU A 235 21.92 -1.68 0.98
N VAL A 236 21.97 -2.86 1.61
CA VAL A 236 23.24 -3.54 1.92
C VAL A 236 23.95 -3.97 0.64
N SER A 237 23.26 -4.71 -0.22
CA SER A 237 23.87 -5.19 -1.47
C SER A 237 24.21 -4.08 -2.47
N ALA A 238 23.54 -2.93 -2.39
CA ALA A 238 23.85 -1.72 -3.16
C ALA A 238 24.97 -0.86 -2.55
N GLY A 239 25.50 -1.21 -1.37
CA GLY A 239 26.56 -0.46 -0.70
C GLY A 239 26.11 0.84 -0.03
N LEU A 240 24.80 1.06 0.12
CA LEU A 240 24.22 2.22 0.80
C LEU A 240 24.06 2.01 2.32
N LEU A 241 24.13 0.76 2.76
CA LEU A 241 24.13 0.37 4.17
C LEU A 241 25.23 -0.67 4.40
N LYS A 242 25.98 -0.55 5.49
CA LYS A 242 27.08 -1.49 5.78
C LYS A 242 26.56 -2.91 6.05
N GLU A 243 25.57 -3.02 6.91
CA GLU A 243 24.96 -4.29 7.35
C GLU A 243 23.57 -4.03 7.93
N LEU A 244 22.74 -5.08 8.00
CA LEU A 244 21.44 -5.02 8.66
C LEU A 244 21.59 -4.98 10.18
N GLY A 245 20.69 -4.24 10.84
CA GLY A 245 20.57 -4.28 12.29
C GLY A 245 20.02 -5.60 12.83
N ASN A 246 19.30 -6.37 12.01
CA ASN A 246 18.64 -7.65 12.28
C ASN A 246 17.56 -7.58 13.38
N MET A 247 16.33 -7.97 13.07
CA MET A 247 15.21 -7.96 13.99
C MET A 247 15.51 -8.76 15.27
N ARG A 248 15.15 -8.20 16.43
CA ARG A 248 15.43 -8.78 17.76
C ARG A 248 14.21 -9.52 18.33
N GLY A 249 14.41 -10.19 19.46
CA GLY A 249 13.37 -10.94 20.18
C GLY A 249 12.12 -10.13 20.49
N LEU A 250 11.03 -10.82 20.83
CA LEU A 250 9.72 -10.19 21.03
C LEU A 250 9.69 -9.36 22.33
N ASP A 251 9.36 -8.08 22.19
CA ASP A 251 9.06 -7.16 23.31
C ASP A 251 8.12 -6.06 22.79
N MET A 252 6.82 -6.19 23.10
CA MET A 252 5.78 -5.26 22.61
C MET A 252 5.98 -3.83 23.09
N ASN A 253 6.46 -3.64 24.33
CA ASN A 253 6.61 -2.31 24.93
C ASN A 253 7.76 -1.54 24.29
N ARG A 254 8.86 -2.23 23.97
CA ARG A 254 10.00 -1.63 23.27
C ARG A 254 9.78 -1.55 21.77
N SER A 255 9.12 -2.54 21.17
CA SER A 255 8.96 -2.66 19.72
C SER A 255 8.06 -1.56 19.15
N GLU A 256 6.79 -1.49 19.54
CA GLU A 256 5.83 -0.62 18.84
C GLU A 256 6.24 0.87 18.86
N PRO A 257 6.63 1.47 20.00
CA PRO A 257 7.10 2.85 20.01
C PRO A 257 8.40 3.03 19.21
N ALA A 258 9.32 2.08 19.25
CA ALA A 258 10.55 2.16 18.47
C ALA A 258 10.27 2.17 16.97
N ILE A 259 9.37 1.30 16.47
CA ILE A 259 9.02 1.28 15.05
C ILE A 259 8.35 2.58 14.63
N VAL A 260 7.37 3.08 15.41
CA VAL A 260 6.68 4.33 15.09
C VAL A 260 7.64 5.52 15.10
N ASN A 261 8.40 5.71 16.18
CA ASN A 261 9.26 6.89 16.35
C ASN A 261 10.44 6.92 15.38
N ASN A 262 10.88 5.76 14.88
CA ASN A 262 12.01 5.67 13.96
C ASN A 262 11.59 5.57 12.49
N THR A 263 10.29 5.50 12.17
CA THR A 263 9.83 5.55 10.77
C THR A 263 10.25 6.86 10.12
N ARG A 264 11.07 6.77 9.07
CA ARG A 264 11.78 7.91 8.47
C ARG A 264 12.30 7.61 7.07
N GLU A 265 12.75 8.65 6.39
CA GLU A 265 13.67 8.55 5.24
C GLU A 265 15.02 8.00 5.74
N VAL A 266 15.33 6.75 5.40
CA VAL A 266 16.55 6.07 5.88
C VAL A 266 17.75 6.33 4.97
N THR A 267 17.49 6.65 3.71
CA THR A 267 18.43 7.17 2.71
C THR A 267 17.65 8.09 1.77
N PRO A 268 18.24 9.09 1.09
CA PRO A 268 17.49 10.02 0.26
C PRO A 268 16.54 9.30 -0.71
N GLY A 269 15.27 9.68 -0.67
CA GLY A 269 14.21 9.12 -1.51
C GLY A 269 13.59 7.81 -1.03
N LEU A 270 14.09 7.19 0.05
CA LEU A 270 13.55 5.93 0.58
C LEU A 270 13.15 6.05 2.05
N ILE A 271 11.84 5.94 2.29
CA ILE A 271 11.24 5.87 3.62
C ILE A 271 10.97 4.42 3.96
N MET A 272 11.33 3.98 5.18
CA MET A 272 10.99 2.65 5.68
C MET A 272 9.96 2.71 6.80
N ALA A 273 8.97 1.83 6.70
CA ALA A 273 7.86 1.74 7.63
C ALA A 273 7.55 0.28 8.01
N GLY A 274 6.79 0.12 9.09
CA GLY A 274 6.38 -1.17 9.61
C GLY A 274 7.57 -2.04 10.04
N MET A 275 7.39 -3.35 9.94
CA MET A 275 8.38 -4.31 10.43
C MET A 275 9.65 -4.41 9.59
N GLU A 276 9.67 -3.90 8.35
CA GLU A 276 10.91 -3.82 7.56
C GLU A 276 11.96 -2.96 8.27
N LEU A 277 11.53 -1.87 8.91
CA LEU A 277 12.41 -1.00 9.70
C LEU A 277 13.08 -1.74 10.87
N SER A 278 12.45 -2.80 11.40
CA SER A 278 13.05 -3.58 12.48
C SER A 278 14.29 -4.36 12.04
N GLU A 279 14.33 -4.81 10.77
CA GLU A 279 15.50 -5.47 10.19
C GLU A 279 16.60 -4.46 9.88
N HIS A 280 16.21 -3.27 9.40
CA HIS A 280 17.15 -2.18 9.17
C HIS A 280 17.81 -1.70 10.47
N ASP A 281 17.03 -1.35 11.50
CA ASP A 281 17.51 -0.70 12.73
C ASP A 281 17.84 -1.68 13.88
N GLY A 282 17.57 -2.97 13.72
CA GLY A 282 17.78 -3.98 14.75
C GLY A 282 16.87 -3.82 15.96
N LYS A 283 15.56 -3.64 15.72
CA LYS A 283 14.56 -3.45 16.79
C LYS A 283 13.84 -4.75 17.14
N ASN A 284 13.27 -4.79 18.35
CA ASN A 284 12.41 -5.88 18.80
C ASN A 284 11.18 -6.02 17.89
N ARG A 285 10.65 -7.24 17.78
CA ARG A 285 9.32 -7.50 17.20
C ARG A 285 8.19 -7.38 18.24
N MET A 286 6.97 -7.07 17.80
CA MET A 286 5.81 -7.00 18.69
C MET A 286 4.92 -8.24 18.65
N GLY A 287 5.00 -9.08 17.62
CA GLY A 287 4.10 -10.23 17.47
C GLY A 287 2.66 -9.78 17.17
N PRO A 288 1.62 -10.38 17.79
CA PRO A 288 0.23 -10.22 17.37
C PRO A 288 -0.46 -8.94 17.91
N THR A 289 0.18 -7.78 17.77
CA THR A 289 -0.41 -6.45 18.04
C THR A 289 -0.07 -5.49 16.91
N PHE A 290 -1.04 -4.66 16.51
CA PHE A 290 -0.98 -3.94 15.22
C PHE A 290 -0.92 -2.42 15.36
N GLY A 291 -0.91 -1.89 16.59
CA GLY A 291 -0.87 -0.45 16.83
C GLY A 291 0.39 0.22 16.27
N GLY A 292 1.54 -0.43 16.40
CA GLY A 292 2.81 0.03 15.84
C GLY A 292 2.80 0.12 14.31
N MET A 293 2.11 -0.79 13.62
CA MET A 293 2.00 -0.76 12.16
C MET A 293 1.15 0.42 11.67
N ILE A 294 0.02 0.68 12.35
CA ILE A 294 -0.84 1.83 12.07
C ILE A 294 -0.07 3.13 12.30
N GLY A 295 0.53 3.29 13.49
CA GLY A 295 1.28 4.49 13.83
C GLY A 295 2.46 4.74 12.89
N SER A 296 3.17 3.67 12.50
CA SER A 296 4.27 3.75 11.55
C SER A 296 3.79 4.13 10.15
N GLY A 297 2.68 3.55 9.66
CA GLY A 297 2.11 3.94 8.37
C GLY A 297 1.73 5.42 8.31
N ILE A 298 1.10 5.95 9.38
CA ILE A 298 0.78 7.39 9.49
C ILE A 298 2.07 8.23 9.50
N LYS A 299 3.08 7.82 10.28
CA LYS A 299 4.37 8.53 10.33
C LYS A 299 5.08 8.53 8.96
N ALA A 300 5.02 7.42 8.21
CA ALA A 300 5.59 7.32 6.87
C ALA A 300 4.94 8.31 5.90
N ALA A 301 3.61 8.48 5.98
CA ALA A 301 2.91 9.49 5.20
C ALA A 301 3.40 10.90 5.53
N HIS A 302 3.56 11.25 6.82
CA HIS A 302 4.12 12.55 7.20
C HIS A 302 5.54 12.77 6.67
N GLU A 303 6.39 11.75 6.68
CA GLU A 303 7.75 11.84 6.15
C GLU A 303 7.75 11.99 4.63
N ALA A 304 6.86 11.29 3.91
CA ALA A 304 6.74 11.44 2.47
C ALA A 304 6.32 12.86 2.08
N LEU A 305 5.35 13.44 2.79
CA LEU A 305 4.97 14.85 2.60
C LEU A 305 6.10 15.81 2.92
N ARG A 306 6.80 15.60 4.05
CA ARG A 306 7.96 16.41 4.44
C ARG A 306 9.03 16.42 3.35
N VAL A 307 9.33 15.27 2.76
CA VAL A 307 10.33 15.15 1.69
C VAL A 307 9.83 15.86 0.43
N LEU A 308 8.62 15.55 -0.04
CA LEU A 308 8.04 16.15 -1.25
C LEU A 308 7.95 17.68 -1.17
N ASP A 309 7.54 18.22 -0.03
CA ASP A 309 7.38 19.67 0.15
C ASP A 309 8.73 20.40 0.29
N SER A 310 9.84 19.66 0.41
CA SER A 310 11.21 20.20 0.53
C SER A 310 12.02 20.19 -0.77
N VAL A 311 11.45 19.66 -1.86
CA VAL A 311 12.15 19.46 -3.13
C VAL A 311 11.33 19.91 -4.33
N ASN A 312 12.00 20.35 -5.39
CA ASN A 312 11.39 20.55 -6.69
C ASN A 312 11.48 19.26 -7.51
N VAL A 313 10.35 18.79 -8.05
CA VAL A 313 10.25 17.55 -8.82
C VAL A 313 9.87 17.86 -10.27
N VAL A 314 10.60 17.29 -11.22
CA VAL A 314 10.29 17.33 -12.66
C VAL A 314 10.31 15.91 -13.21
N GLU A 315 9.22 15.47 -13.83
CA GLU A 315 9.07 14.11 -14.38
C GLU A 315 9.47 13.01 -13.37
N GLY A 316 9.05 13.18 -12.11
CA GLY A 316 9.32 12.24 -11.02
C GLY A 316 10.74 12.28 -10.45
N ARG A 317 11.60 13.19 -10.92
CA ARG A 317 12.98 13.35 -10.44
C ARG A 317 13.13 14.62 -9.61
N VAL A 318 13.87 14.51 -8.51
CA VAL A 318 14.27 15.67 -7.71
C VAL A 318 15.35 16.45 -8.46
N VAL A 319 15.13 17.73 -8.73
CA VAL A 319 16.07 18.59 -9.48
C VAL A 319 16.72 19.67 -8.63
N SER A 320 16.11 20.03 -7.50
CA SER A 320 16.67 20.96 -6.52
C SER A 320 15.90 20.88 -5.21
N SER A 321 16.44 21.48 -4.15
CA SER A 321 15.72 21.75 -2.91
C SER A 321 14.87 23.03 -3.04
N VAL A 322 13.80 23.13 -2.24
CA VAL A 322 12.96 24.34 -2.10
C VAL A 322 13.64 25.38 -1.23
#